data_AF-A0A0D9ZJ44-F1
#
_entry.id   AF-A0A0D9ZJ44-F1
#
_cell.length_a   1.000
_cell.length_b   1.000
_cell.length_c   1.000
_cell.angle_alpha   90.00
_cell.angle_beta   90.00
_cell.angle_gamma   90.00
#
_symmetry.space_group_name_H-M   'P 1'
#
loop_
_entity.id
_entity.type
_entity.pdbx_description
1 polymer ?
#
loop_
_entity_poly.entity_id
_entity_poly.type
_entity_poly.pdbx_seq_one_letter_code
_entity_poly.pdbx_strand_id
1 'polypeptide(L)'
;MSTSIPLPFFFSHGVVHARIGHPPIWPPVGLLSAGAPAKVSFRRQSNAHRHAAQVVSSESITPAKEVSSFEPSVWGDFFINYDTKPLQRSEDWMMEKADKLKQDVRILFETHNDTAKKMHLVDAVQRLGIDHLFQDEINNAISDIKESEFTSSSLHEVALHFRLLREHGIWVSPDAFKKFKGEDGRFINTIANEPRALLSLYNAAHLLVHDEPELEEAMSFARHHLESMRGGGRLKAPLDNQINRALHLPLPRTYKRVEMLHYMLEYGQEEEHIVVLLDLAKLEFNLLQHVHLKELKALSQWWKDLYGYVELSHIIGFTILMDDTYDDHATIEECRKLNEAIQRFD
;
A
#
# COMPACT_ATOMS: atom_id res chain seq x y z
N MET A 1 -2.80 -26.92 -18.54
CA MET A 1 -3.57 -26.76 -17.29
C MET A 1 -3.61 -25.27 -16.99
N SER A 2 -4.79 -24.66 -17.15
CA SER A 2 -4.98 -23.22 -17.08
C SER A 2 -5.00 -22.79 -15.62
N THR A 3 -3.94 -22.17 -15.13
CA THR A 3 -3.91 -21.50 -13.83
C THR A 3 -4.64 -20.17 -13.95
N SER A 4 -5.87 -20.13 -13.49
CA SER A 4 -6.65 -18.89 -13.37
C SER A 4 -6.00 -18.00 -12.32
N ILE A 5 -5.39 -16.89 -12.75
CA ILE A 5 -4.95 -15.81 -11.88
C ILE A 5 -6.22 -15.11 -11.38
N PRO A 6 -6.51 -15.07 -10.06
CA PRO A 6 -7.67 -14.37 -9.56
C PRO A 6 -7.46 -12.85 -9.67
N LEU A 7 -8.30 -12.18 -10.46
CA LEU A 7 -8.41 -10.72 -10.49
C LEU A 7 -8.97 -10.21 -9.14
N PRO A 8 -8.51 -9.06 -8.62
CA PRO A 8 -9.11 -8.45 -7.45
C PRO A 8 -10.46 -7.81 -7.79
N PHE A 9 -11.50 -8.28 -7.08
CA PHE A 9 -12.78 -7.64 -6.77
C PHE A 9 -13.55 -6.92 -7.91
N PHE A 10 -14.57 -7.61 -8.44
CA PHE A 10 -15.74 -6.97 -9.03
C PHE A 10 -16.84 -6.85 -7.97
N PHE A 11 -17.23 -5.62 -7.60
CA PHE A 11 -18.39 -5.42 -6.73
C PHE A 11 -19.68 -5.65 -7.53
N SER A 12 -20.21 -6.87 -7.49
CA SER A 12 -21.58 -7.17 -7.94
C SER A 12 -22.53 -7.08 -6.75
N HIS A 13 -23.47 -6.14 -6.76
CA HIS A 13 -24.59 -6.16 -5.81
C HIS A 13 -25.67 -7.12 -6.32
N GLY A 14 -25.81 -8.27 -5.64
CA GLY A 14 -26.89 -9.21 -5.85
C GLY A 14 -27.17 -9.99 -4.57
N VAL A 15 -28.25 -9.63 -3.89
CA VAL A 15 -28.78 -10.36 -2.73
C VAL A 15 -29.21 -11.76 -3.18
N VAL A 16 -28.54 -12.80 -2.70
CA VAL A 16 -29.07 -14.18 -2.70
C VAL A 16 -28.72 -14.84 -1.37
N HIS A 17 -29.74 -15.07 -0.54
CA HIS A 17 -29.66 -15.98 0.60
C HIS A 17 -29.40 -17.42 0.09
N ALA A 18 -28.29 -18.05 0.50
CA ALA A 18 -28.28 -19.48 0.88
C ALA A 18 -26.88 -19.99 1.32
N ARG A 19 -26.89 -20.52 2.55
CA ARG A 19 -26.16 -21.68 3.10
C ARG A 19 -24.64 -21.59 3.36
N ILE A 20 -24.39 -21.64 4.67
CA ILE A 20 -23.20 -22.05 5.42
C ILE A 20 -22.32 -23.07 4.68
N GLY A 21 -21.06 -22.68 4.48
CA GLY A 21 -19.92 -23.51 4.10
C GLY A 21 -18.64 -22.73 4.43
N HIS A 22 -17.71 -23.39 5.10
CA HIS A 22 -16.51 -22.85 5.78
C HIS A 22 -15.67 -21.82 5.00
N PRO A 23 -14.96 -20.90 5.69
CA PRO A 23 -14.10 -19.91 5.05
C PRO A 23 -12.85 -20.58 4.44
N PRO A 24 -12.32 -20.07 3.30
CA PRO A 24 -11.07 -20.54 2.76
C PRO A 24 -9.91 -20.15 3.68
N ILE A 25 -9.25 -21.16 4.23
CA ILE A 25 -8.01 -21.07 4.98
C ILE A 25 -6.91 -20.64 3.99
N TRP A 26 -6.29 -19.49 4.23
CA TRP A 26 -5.04 -19.11 3.55
C TRP A 26 -3.86 -19.88 4.15
N PRO A 27 -2.85 -20.29 3.36
CA PRO A 27 -1.65 -20.91 3.91
C PRO A 27 -0.81 -19.86 4.67
N PRO A 28 -0.16 -20.22 5.79
CA PRO A 28 0.69 -19.31 6.54
C PRO A 28 2.01 -19.04 5.80
N VAL A 29 2.41 -17.77 5.80
CA VAL A 29 3.76 -17.31 5.40
C VAL A 29 4.78 -17.81 6.45
N GLY A 30 5.87 -18.40 5.98
CA GLY A 30 6.75 -19.28 6.76
C GLY A 30 7.55 -18.62 7.90
N LEU A 31 7.79 -19.39 8.96
CA LEU A 31 8.87 -19.20 9.91
C LEU A 31 10.12 -19.95 9.42
N LEU A 32 11.19 -19.22 9.11
CA LEU A 32 12.55 -19.76 9.07
C LEU A 32 13.06 -19.88 10.51
N SER A 33 13.31 -21.10 10.97
CA SER A 33 14.07 -21.37 12.20
C SER A 33 15.52 -21.68 11.83
N ALA A 34 16.45 -21.03 12.53
CA ALA A 34 17.88 -21.21 12.42
C ALA A 34 18.36 -22.50 13.13
N GLY A 35 19.34 -23.19 12.54
CA GLY A 35 20.08 -24.28 13.16
C GLY A 35 21.18 -24.84 12.24
N ALA A 36 22.43 -24.47 12.48
CA ALA A 36 23.66 -24.94 11.81
C ALA A 36 24.21 -26.25 12.46
N PRO A 37 25.40 -26.82 12.12
CA PRO A 37 26.28 -26.68 10.95
C PRO A 37 26.79 -28.03 10.32
N ALA A 38 27.32 -27.91 9.10
CA ALA A 38 28.44 -28.62 8.43
C ALA A 38 28.79 -30.11 8.67
N LYS A 39 29.03 -30.83 7.56
CA LYS A 39 30.17 -31.76 7.38
C LYS A 39 30.52 -31.90 5.90
N VAL A 40 31.57 -31.20 5.45
CA VAL A 40 32.25 -31.50 4.18
C VAL A 40 33.58 -32.17 4.53
N SER A 41 33.76 -33.42 4.09
CA SER A 41 34.99 -34.17 4.29
C SER A 41 36.04 -33.76 3.26
N PHE A 42 37.18 -33.28 3.73
CA PHE A 42 38.40 -33.16 2.94
C PHE A 42 38.92 -34.56 2.55
N ARG A 43 39.11 -34.81 1.25
CA ARG A 43 40.03 -35.85 0.78
C ARG A 43 41.13 -35.23 -0.06
N ARG A 44 42.32 -35.27 0.52
CA ARG A 44 43.60 -34.86 -0.04
C ARG A 44 44.06 -35.95 -1.02
N GLN A 45 44.36 -35.60 -2.27
CA GLN A 45 45.32 -36.35 -3.08
C GLN A 45 46.25 -35.38 -3.79
N SER A 46 47.54 -35.61 -3.55
CA SER A 46 48.69 -34.86 -4.02
C SER A 46 49.44 -35.61 -5.12
N ASN A 47 50.13 -34.83 -5.95
CA ASN A 47 51.21 -35.16 -6.90
C ASN A 47 50.71 -35.73 -8.25
N ALA A 48 51.20 -35.32 -9.42
CA ALA A 48 52.58 -35.00 -9.77
C ALA A 48 52.67 -34.23 -11.11
N HIS A 49 53.72 -33.44 -11.29
CA HIS A 49 54.09 -32.84 -12.58
C HIS A 49 54.59 -33.89 -13.58
N ARG A 50 54.09 -33.83 -14.82
CA ARG A 50 54.82 -34.25 -16.02
C ARG A 50 54.53 -33.27 -17.15
N HIS A 51 55.61 -32.66 -17.65
CA HIS A 51 55.62 -31.92 -18.91
C HIS A 51 55.37 -32.87 -20.08
N ALA A 52 54.42 -32.52 -20.94
CA ALA A 52 54.41 -32.90 -22.35
C ALA A 52 53.83 -31.73 -23.14
N ALA A 53 54.63 -31.15 -24.01
CA ALA A 53 54.23 -30.12 -24.95
C ALA A 53 53.45 -30.78 -26.09
N GLN A 54 52.23 -30.32 -26.38
CA GLN A 54 51.64 -30.55 -27.70
C GLN A 54 50.55 -29.51 -28.05
N VAL A 55 50.91 -28.71 -29.05
CA VAL A 55 50.11 -28.21 -30.19
C VAL A 55 48.80 -27.46 -29.90
N VAL A 56 48.85 -26.17 -30.27
CA VAL A 56 47.74 -25.24 -30.47
C VAL A 56 46.67 -25.84 -31.40
N SER A 57 45.43 -25.95 -30.92
CA SER A 57 44.24 -25.89 -31.78
C SER A 57 43.35 -24.77 -31.26
N SER A 58 43.15 -23.76 -32.10
CA SER A 58 42.20 -22.67 -31.90
C SER A 58 40.77 -23.21 -31.94
N GLU A 59 40.18 -23.48 -30.78
CA GLU A 59 38.73 -23.60 -30.66
C GLU A 59 38.18 -22.28 -30.12
N SER A 60 37.31 -21.69 -30.93
CA SER A 60 36.53 -20.50 -30.64
C SER A 60 35.74 -20.69 -29.34
N ILE A 61 36.09 -19.95 -28.30
CA ILE A 61 35.25 -19.78 -27.12
C ILE A 61 34.05 -18.93 -27.56
N THR A 62 32.93 -19.58 -27.90
CA THR A 62 31.63 -18.91 -27.88
C THR A 62 31.36 -18.51 -26.43
N PRO A 63 31.15 -17.22 -26.10
CA PRO A 63 30.74 -16.86 -24.76
C PRO A 63 29.37 -17.50 -24.55
N ALA A 64 29.24 -18.33 -23.51
CA ALA A 64 27.94 -18.79 -23.06
C ALA A 64 27.14 -17.53 -22.70
N LYS A 65 26.06 -17.27 -23.44
CA LYS A 65 25.10 -16.22 -23.11
C LYS A 65 24.49 -16.61 -21.78
N GLU A 66 24.90 -15.96 -20.70
CA GLU A 66 24.24 -16.11 -19.40
C GLU A 66 22.76 -15.80 -19.60
N VAL A 67 21.93 -16.80 -19.33
CA VAL A 67 20.48 -16.69 -19.37
C VAL A 67 20.11 -15.77 -18.23
N SER A 68 19.56 -14.58 -18.53
CA SER A 68 19.15 -13.62 -17.49
C SER A 68 18.23 -14.32 -16.50
N SER A 69 18.54 -14.22 -15.21
CA SER A 69 17.82 -14.87 -14.11
C SER A 69 16.46 -14.25 -13.79
N PHE A 70 16.02 -13.24 -14.56
CA PHE A 70 14.78 -12.54 -14.29
C PHE A 70 13.56 -13.37 -14.66
N GLU A 71 12.63 -13.46 -13.72
CA GLU A 71 11.34 -14.09 -13.96
C GLU A 71 10.52 -13.23 -14.93
N PRO A 72 9.80 -13.86 -15.88
CA PRO A 72 8.93 -13.15 -16.80
C PRO A 72 7.77 -12.47 -16.03
N SER A 73 7.22 -11.41 -16.63
CA SER A 73 6.04 -10.72 -16.07
C SER A 73 4.93 -11.71 -15.74
N VAL A 74 4.44 -11.68 -14.50
CA VAL A 74 3.31 -12.48 -14.02
C VAL A 74 2.02 -12.24 -14.82
N TRP A 75 1.95 -11.14 -15.57
CA TRP A 75 0.81 -10.76 -16.39
C TRP A 75 0.95 -11.19 -17.86
N GLY A 76 2.16 -11.46 -18.35
CA GLY A 76 2.42 -11.71 -19.77
C GLY A 76 1.71 -10.69 -20.69
N ASP A 77 1.03 -11.19 -21.71
CA ASP A 77 0.24 -10.39 -22.66
C ASP A 77 -1.21 -10.13 -22.19
N PHE A 78 -1.54 -10.36 -20.91
CA PHE A 78 -2.93 -10.26 -20.41
C PHE A 78 -3.56 -8.90 -20.73
N PHE A 79 -2.90 -7.80 -20.39
CA PHE A 79 -3.45 -6.45 -20.60
C PHE A 79 -3.48 -6.02 -22.06
N ILE A 80 -2.63 -6.60 -22.90
CA ILE A 80 -2.62 -6.38 -24.36
C ILE A 80 -3.88 -6.97 -24.97
N ASN A 81 -4.19 -8.20 -24.58
CA ASN A 81 -5.35 -8.95 -25.07
C ASN A 81 -6.61 -8.68 -24.25
N TYR A 82 -6.55 -7.78 -23.27
CA TYR A 82 -7.69 -7.48 -22.42
C TYR A 82 -8.71 -6.66 -23.19
N ASP A 83 -9.90 -7.22 -23.39
CA ASP A 83 -11.04 -6.49 -23.87
C ASP A 83 -11.83 -5.96 -22.68
N THR A 84 -11.88 -4.64 -22.56
CA THR A 84 -12.57 -3.97 -21.47
C THR A 84 -14.03 -4.37 -21.49
N LYS A 85 -14.46 -5.12 -20.46
CA LYS A 85 -15.84 -5.52 -20.33
C LYS A 85 -16.72 -4.26 -20.26
N PRO A 86 -17.88 -4.27 -20.94
CA PRO A 86 -18.83 -3.17 -20.80
C PRO A 86 -19.22 -3.06 -19.33
N LEU A 87 -19.28 -1.82 -18.85
CA LEU A 87 -19.73 -1.53 -17.51
C LEU A 87 -21.18 -2.05 -17.35
N GLN A 88 -21.54 -2.48 -16.14
CA GLN A 88 -22.88 -3.04 -15.87
C GLN A 88 -24.02 -2.04 -16.18
N ARG A 89 -23.70 -0.75 -16.18
CA ARG A 89 -24.56 0.38 -16.56
C ARG A 89 -23.81 1.26 -17.56
N SER A 90 -24.54 2.06 -18.34
CA SER A 90 -23.89 3.00 -19.26
C SER A 90 -23.03 4.00 -18.48
N GLU A 91 -21.90 4.38 -19.07
CA GLU A 91 -20.97 5.37 -18.52
C GLU A 91 -21.69 6.69 -18.19
N ASP A 92 -22.53 7.17 -19.11
CA ASP A 92 -23.36 8.37 -18.93
C ASP A 92 -24.25 8.30 -17.68
N TRP A 93 -24.92 7.16 -17.47
CA TRP A 93 -25.77 6.99 -16.29
C TRP A 93 -24.96 7.00 -15.00
N MET A 94 -23.77 6.38 -15.02
CA MET A 94 -22.90 6.37 -13.85
C MET A 94 -22.41 7.79 -13.55
N MET A 95 -21.95 8.54 -14.55
CA MET A 95 -21.54 9.93 -14.38
C MET A 95 -22.67 10.80 -13.81
N GLU A 96 -23.88 10.69 -14.36
CA GLU A 96 -25.04 11.43 -13.83
C GLU A 96 -25.36 11.07 -12.38
N LYS A 97 -25.26 9.78 -12.02
CA LYS A 97 -25.41 9.34 -10.62
C LYS A 97 -24.28 9.88 -9.74
N ALA A 98 -23.03 9.89 -10.24
CA ALA A 98 -21.88 10.45 -9.54
C ALA A 98 -22.11 11.91 -9.17
N ASP A 99 -22.59 12.69 -10.14
CA ASP A 99 -22.79 14.13 -9.96
C ASP A 99 -23.87 14.43 -8.92
N LYS A 100 -24.96 13.65 -8.89
CA LYS A 100 -25.98 13.75 -7.84
C LYS A 100 -25.39 13.44 -6.46
N LEU A 101 -24.66 12.33 -6.34
CA LEU A 101 -24.03 11.94 -5.08
C LEU A 101 -22.97 12.97 -4.63
N LYS A 102 -22.21 13.57 -5.56
CA LYS A 102 -21.26 14.65 -5.25
C LYS A 102 -21.98 15.82 -4.60
N GLN A 103 -23.14 16.23 -5.10
CA GLN A 103 -23.91 17.30 -4.47
C GLN A 103 -24.42 16.92 -3.08
N ASP A 104 -24.90 15.69 -2.90
CA ASP A 104 -25.30 15.21 -1.57
C ASP A 104 -24.13 15.25 -0.58
N VAL A 105 -22.91 14.90 -1.00
CA VAL A 105 -21.71 15.00 -0.15
C VAL A 105 -21.33 16.44 0.18
N ARG A 106 -21.48 17.39 -0.76
CA ARG A 106 -21.26 18.81 -0.47
C ARG A 106 -22.24 19.33 0.58
N ILE A 107 -23.51 18.94 0.49
CA ILE A 107 -24.51 19.28 1.51
C ILE A 107 -24.12 18.68 2.87
N LEU A 108 -23.53 17.48 2.91
CA LEU A 108 -23.01 16.93 4.17
C LEU A 108 -21.91 17.83 4.75
N PHE A 109 -20.97 18.34 3.95
CA PHE A 109 -19.95 19.28 4.45
C PHE A 109 -20.55 20.59 4.98
N GLU A 110 -21.59 21.12 4.32
CA GLU A 110 -22.26 22.36 4.73
C GLU A 110 -23.10 22.21 6.01
N THR A 111 -23.76 21.06 6.18
CA THR A 111 -24.72 20.85 7.28
C THR A 111 -24.07 20.42 8.59
N HIS A 112 -22.87 19.84 8.53
CA HIS A 112 -22.14 19.43 9.72
C HIS A 112 -21.44 20.63 10.35
N ASN A 113 -22.02 21.21 11.40
CA ASN A 113 -21.38 22.28 12.19
C ASN A 113 -20.51 21.77 13.34
N ASP A 114 -20.65 20.48 13.69
CA ASP A 114 -19.89 19.85 14.77
C ASP A 114 -18.51 19.41 14.29
N THR A 115 -17.46 19.79 15.03
CA THR A 115 -16.06 19.49 14.68
C THR A 115 -15.81 17.99 14.60
N ALA A 116 -16.34 17.18 15.52
CA ALA A 116 -16.11 15.73 15.50
C ALA A 116 -16.71 15.11 14.24
N LYS A 117 -17.94 15.49 13.88
CA LYS A 117 -18.56 15.03 12.63
C LYS A 117 -17.81 15.49 11.38
N LYS A 118 -17.28 16.73 11.36
CA LYS A 118 -16.41 17.20 10.26
C LYS A 118 -15.15 16.34 10.14
N MET A 119 -14.49 16.03 11.26
CA MET A 119 -13.31 15.16 11.26
C MET A 119 -13.63 13.77 10.72
N HIS A 120 -14.74 13.15 11.16
CA HIS A 120 -15.16 11.84 10.66
C HIS A 120 -15.51 11.87 9.16
N LEU A 121 -16.15 12.93 8.69
CA LEU A 121 -16.48 13.09 7.27
C LEU A 121 -15.22 13.23 6.41
N VAL A 122 -14.27 14.08 6.81
CA VAL A 122 -12.98 14.25 6.13
C VAL A 122 -12.22 12.92 6.10
N ASP A 123 -12.13 12.22 7.23
CA ASP A 123 -11.46 10.93 7.32
C ASP A 123 -12.09 9.88 6.38
N ALA A 124 -13.41 9.77 6.40
CA ALA A 124 -14.13 8.83 5.54
C ALA A 124 -13.89 9.13 4.06
N VAL A 125 -13.99 10.40 3.65
CA VAL A 125 -13.77 10.85 2.26
C VAL A 125 -12.34 10.54 1.80
N GLN A 126 -11.33 10.81 2.63
CA GLN A 126 -9.93 10.52 2.32
C GLN A 126 -9.65 9.03 2.23
N ARG A 127 -10.11 8.25 3.21
CA ARG A 127 -9.88 6.79 3.23
C ARG A 127 -10.66 6.06 2.15
N LEU A 128 -11.80 6.60 1.69
CA LEU A 128 -12.54 6.10 0.53
C LEU A 128 -11.94 6.53 -0.82
N GLY A 129 -10.87 7.35 -0.83
CA GLY A 129 -10.18 7.78 -2.04
C GLY A 129 -10.98 8.71 -2.95
N ILE A 130 -11.97 9.40 -2.39
CA ILE A 130 -12.82 10.38 -3.09
C ILE A 130 -12.51 11.83 -2.68
N ASP A 131 -11.43 12.04 -1.93
CA ASP A 131 -10.94 13.35 -1.48
C ASP A 131 -10.63 14.33 -2.61
N HIS A 132 -10.12 13.84 -3.73
CA HIS A 132 -9.83 14.65 -4.91
C HIS A 132 -11.07 15.37 -5.50
N LEU A 133 -12.29 14.94 -5.14
CA LEU A 133 -13.55 15.55 -5.60
C LEU A 133 -14.03 16.72 -4.72
N PHE A 134 -13.46 16.86 -3.51
CA PHE A 134 -13.96 17.73 -2.45
C PHE A 134 -12.83 18.56 -1.80
N GLN A 135 -11.83 18.97 -2.58
CA GLN A 135 -10.64 19.65 -2.04
C GLN A 135 -11.00 20.95 -1.30
N ASP A 136 -11.92 21.74 -1.85
CA ASP A 136 -12.34 23.01 -1.24
C ASP A 136 -13.10 22.77 0.08
N GLU A 137 -14.01 21.80 0.10
CA GLU A 137 -14.78 21.43 1.28
C GLU A 137 -13.88 20.84 2.38
N ILE A 138 -12.89 20.01 2.00
CA ILE A 138 -11.90 19.47 2.92
C ILE A 138 -11.02 20.60 3.49
N ASN A 139 -10.53 21.52 2.66
CA ASN A 139 -9.69 22.63 3.11
C ASN A 139 -10.44 23.54 4.11
N ASN A 140 -11.72 23.80 3.85
CA ASN A 140 -12.56 24.56 4.77
C ASN A 140 -12.77 23.79 6.09
N ALA A 141 -13.09 22.50 6.02
CA ALA A 141 -13.26 21.66 7.22
C ALA A 141 -11.97 21.58 8.04
N ILE A 142 -10.81 21.42 7.40
CA ILE A 142 -9.50 21.40 8.08
C ILE A 142 -9.19 22.75 8.74
N SER A 143 -9.58 23.86 8.12
CA SER A 143 -9.43 25.19 8.71
C SER A 143 -10.26 25.32 10.00
N ASP A 144 -11.50 24.86 9.98
CA ASP A 144 -12.37 24.85 11.18
C ASP A 144 -11.82 23.91 12.27
N ILE A 145 -11.32 22.73 11.88
CA ILE A 145 -10.71 21.75 12.79
C ILE A 145 -9.45 22.35 13.43
N LYS A 146 -8.65 23.12 12.69
CA LYS A 146 -7.45 23.79 13.21
C LYS A 146 -7.78 24.83 14.28
N GLU A 147 -8.86 25.59 14.09
CA GLU A 147 -9.29 26.62 15.05
C GLU A 147 -9.93 26.02 16.30
N SER A 148 -10.37 24.77 16.24
CA SER A 148 -10.96 24.08 17.38
C SER A 148 -9.93 23.57 18.40
N GLU A 149 -10.31 23.63 19.68
CA GLU A 149 -9.47 23.13 20.78
C GLU A 149 -9.56 21.61 20.94
N PHE A 150 -8.47 20.98 21.40
CA PHE A 150 -8.42 19.56 21.77
C PHE A 150 -9.15 19.27 23.09
N THR A 151 -10.45 19.52 23.16
CA THR A 151 -11.26 19.39 24.40
C THR A 151 -11.88 18.00 24.59
N SER A 152 -11.91 17.17 23.54
CA SER A 152 -12.52 15.83 23.62
C SER A 152 -11.86 14.94 24.68
N SER A 153 -12.67 14.20 25.44
CA SER A 153 -12.23 13.16 26.37
C SER A 153 -11.96 11.83 25.67
N SER A 154 -12.32 11.70 24.39
CA SER A 154 -12.10 10.51 23.57
C SER A 154 -10.69 10.53 22.98
N LEU A 155 -9.88 9.52 23.31
CA LEU A 155 -8.57 9.34 22.70
C LEU A 155 -8.67 9.13 21.18
N HIS A 156 -9.73 8.44 20.73
CA HIS A 156 -9.99 8.26 19.30
C HIS A 156 -10.12 9.60 18.58
N GLU A 157 -10.96 10.49 19.09
CA GLU A 157 -11.20 11.80 18.48
C GLU A 157 -9.95 12.68 18.53
N VAL A 158 -9.23 12.70 19.66
CA VAL A 158 -8.00 13.50 19.80
C VAL A 158 -6.91 13.00 18.85
N ALA A 159 -6.75 11.68 18.73
CA ALA A 159 -5.79 11.11 17.79
C ALA A 159 -6.19 11.35 16.33
N LEU A 160 -7.48 11.30 16.01
CA LEU A 160 -7.99 11.65 14.69
C LEU A 160 -7.73 13.12 14.35
N HIS A 161 -8.05 14.03 15.28
CA HIS A 161 -7.80 15.47 15.15
C HIS A 161 -6.32 15.76 14.90
N PHE A 162 -5.44 15.18 15.72
CA PHE A 162 -3.99 15.30 15.58
C PHE A 162 -3.53 14.80 14.20
N ARG A 163 -3.99 13.61 13.80
CA ARG A 163 -3.62 12.97 12.54
C ARG A 163 -4.04 13.82 11.34
N LEU A 164 -5.29 14.25 11.28
CA LEU A 164 -5.81 15.04 10.17
C LEU A 164 -5.01 16.34 10.00
N LEU A 165 -4.74 17.07 11.08
CA LEU A 165 -3.96 18.30 11.00
C LEU A 165 -2.54 18.04 10.48
N ARG A 166 -1.84 17.02 11.01
CA ARG A 166 -0.48 16.65 10.59
C ARG A 166 -0.43 16.17 9.14
N GLU A 167 -1.39 15.36 8.68
CA GLU A 167 -1.50 14.91 7.28
C GLU A 167 -1.70 16.07 6.30
N HIS A 168 -2.33 17.16 6.77
CA HIS A 168 -2.51 18.40 6.01
C HIS A 168 -1.38 19.44 6.23
N GLY A 169 -0.25 19.02 6.81
CA GLY A 169 0.94 19.87 6.98
C GLY A 169 0.82 20.92 8.08
N ILE A 170 -0.20 20.82 8.95
CA ILE A 170 -0.38 21.70 10.10
C ILE A 170 0.35 21.07 11.28
N TRP A 171 1.33 21.79 11.84
CA TRP A 171 2.05 21.33 13.01
C TRP A 171 1.15 21.37 14.26
N VAL A 172 1.15 20.27 15.02
CA VAL A 172 0.40 20.11 16.27
C VAL A 172 1.30 19.44 17.29
N SER A 173 1.45 20.02 18.48
CA SER A 173 2.31 19.44 19.52
C SER A 173 1.81 18.06 20.00
N PRO A 174 2.71 17.07 20.22
CA PRO A 174 2.37 15.80 20.88
C PRO A 174 1.72 15.97 22.26
N ASP A 175 1.85 17.16 22.86
CA ASP A 175 1.20 17.54 24.11
C ASP A 175 -0.32 17.38 24.11
N ALA A 176 -0.96 17.33 22.94
CA ALA A 176 -2.37 16.98 22.78
C ALA A 176 -2.73 15.66 23.48
N PHE A 177 -1.77 14.74 23.64
CA PHE A 177 -1.97 13.45 24.29
C PHE A 177 -1.68 13.43 25.79
N LYS A 178 -1.15 14.52 26.39
CA LYS A 178 -0.77 14.56 27.82
C LYS A 178 -1.93 14.21 28.77
N LYS A 179 -3.16 14.58 28.42
CA LYS A 179 -4.37 14.27 29.22
C LYS A 179 -4.70 12.78 29.32
N PHE A 180 -4.10 11.94 28.48
CA PHE A 180 -4.24 10.48 28.53
C PHE A 180 -3.08 9.82 29.28
N LYS A 181 -2.23 10.60 29.96
CA LYS A 181 -1.12 10.12 30.76
C LYS A 181 -1.40 10.29 32.26
N GLY A 182 -0.89 9.37 33.06
CA GLY A 182 -0.95 9.42 34.52
C GLY A 182 0.12 10.34 35.11
N GLU A 183 0.14 10.43 36.45
CA GLU A 183 1.13 11.22 37.19
C GLU A 183 2.57 10.73 36.99
N ASP A 184 2.74 9.45 36.67
CA ASP A 184 4.04 8.84 36.32
C ASP A 184 4.52 9.20 34.91
N GLY A 185 3.73 10.01 34.18
CA GLY A 185 4.04 10.46 32.84
C GLY A 185 3.82 9.40 31.76
N ARG A 186 3.22 8.24 32.07
CA ARG A 186 2.92 7.17 31.09
C ARG A 186 1.44 7.14 30.73
N PHE A 187 1.10 6.57 29.59
CA PHE A 187 -0.30 6.37 29.19
C PHE A 187 -1.09 5.56 30.23
N ILE A 188 -2.31 6.02 30.55
CA ILE A 188 -3.16 5.39 31.56
C ILE A 188 -3.66 4.01 31.09
N ASN A 189 -3.75 3.04 32.00
CA ASN A 189 -4.18 1.68 31.64
C ASN A 189 -5.67 1.59 31.23
N THR A 190 -6.49 2.61 31.48
CA THR A 190 -7.91 2.59 31.07
C THR A 190 -8.08 2.59 29.56
N ILE A 191 -7.22 3.30 28.81
CA ILE A 191 -7.24 3.30 27.34
C ILE A 191 -6.65 2.03 26.72
N ALA A 192 -5.97 1.19 27.51
CA ALA A 192 -5.33 -0.04 27.04
C ALA A 192 -6.32 -1.11 26.55
N ASN A 193 -7.62 -0.95 26.82
CA ASN A 193 -8.68 -1.87 26.39
C ASN A 193 -9.58 -1.30 25.28
N GLU A 194 -9.25 -0.13 24.72
CA GLU A 194 -10.05 0.57 23.71
C GLU A 194 -9.43 0.42 22.31
N PRO A 195 -9.73 -0.65 21.55
CA PRO A 195 -9.01 -1.00 20.31
C PRO A 195 -9.10 0.09 19.24
N ARG A 196 -10.25 0.76 19.08
CA ARG A 196 -10.42 1.85 18.10
C ARG A 196 -9.58 3.07 18.48
N ALA A 197 -9.52 3.40 19.77
CA ALA A 197 -8.72 4.50 20.27
C ALA A 197 -7.23 4.22 20.11
N LEU A 198 -6.78 3.00 20.42
CA LEU A 198 -5.39 2.57 20.25
C LEU A 198 -4.98 2.56 18.78
N LEU A 199 -5.83 2.06 17.87
CA LEU A 199 -5.57 2.12 16.43
C LEU A 199 -5.39 3.56 15.93
N SER A 200 -6.22 4.46 16.44
CA SER A 200 -6.16 5.89 16.08
C SER A 200 -4.89 6.54 16.60
N LEU A 201 -4.54 6.28 17.86
CA LEU A 201 -3.28 6.74 18.46
C LEU A 201 -2.06 6.19 17.72
N TYR A 202 -2.07 4.90 17.38
CA TYR A 202 -1.01 4.24 16.62
C TYR A 202 -0.82 4.91 15.26
N ASN A 203 -1.90 5.14 14.50
CA ASN A 203 -1.81 5.81 13.21
C ASN A 203 -1.36 7.28 13.34
N ALA A 204 -1.86 8.02 14.33
CA ALA A 204 -1.44 9.40 14.60
C ALA A 204 0.05 9.50 14.97
N ALA A 205 0.53 8.59 15.82
CA ALA A 205 1.93 8.56 16.26
C ALA A 205 2.91 8.30 15.11
N HIS A 206 2.49 7.62 14.03
CA HIS A 206 3.35 7.40 12.85
C HIS A 206 3.62 8.65 12.00
N LEU A 207 3.01 9.79 12.35
CA LEU A 207 3.29 11.12 11.78
C LEU A 207 4.35 11.90 12.59
N LEU A 208 5.06 11.22 13.49
CA LEU A 208 6.17 11.79 14.24
C LEU A 208 7.23 12.39 13.31
N VAL A 209 7.77 13.53 13.73
CA VAL A 209 8.99 14.11 13.15
C VAL A 209 10.17 13.92 14.10
N HIS A 210 11.35 14.42 13.74
CA HIS A 210 12.53 14.32 14.59
C HIS A 210 12.27 14.95 15.97
N ASP A 211 12.87 14.33 16.99
CA ASP A 211 12.85 14.79 18.38
C ASP A 211 11.46 14.83 19.06
N GLU A 212 10.57 13.90 18.72
CA GLU A 212 9.24 13.73 19.35
C GLU A 212 9.12 12.41 20.15
N PRO A 213 9.85 12.24 21.28
CA PRO A 213 9.85 11.00 22.07
C PRO A 213 8.46 10.63 22.62
N GLU A 214 7.58 11.62 22.81
CA GLU A 214 6.20 11.39 23.25
C GLU A 214 5.40 10.56 22.22
N LEU A 215 5.66 10.76 20.92
CA LEU A 215 5.01 9.98 19.86
C LEU A 215 5.68 8.62 19.69
N GLU A 216 6.98 8.50 19.95
CA GLU A 216 7.65 7.20 20.00
C GLU A 216 7.06 6.32 21.13
N GLU A 217 6.85 6.89 22.32
CA GLU A 217 6.17 6.22 23.42
C GLU A 217 4.72 5.85 23.04
N ALA A 218 3.96 6.78 22.45
CA ALA A 218 2.57 6.55 22.04
C ALA A 218 2.47 5.40 21.01
N MET A 219 3.39 5.38 20.05
CA MET A 219 3.49 4.31 19.05
C MET A 219 3.78 2.97 19.72
N SER A 220 4.76 2.90 20.63
CA SER A 220 5.12 1.68 21.35
C SER A 220 3.98 1.18 22.23
N PHE A 221 3.34 2.07 22.98
CA PHE A 221 2.19 1.76 23.84
C PHE A 221 1.02 1.19 23.03
N ALA A 222 0.62 1.90 21.96
CA ALA A 222 -0.50 1.49 21.14
C ALA A 222 -0.22 0.16 20.43
N ARG A 223 0.99 -0.01 19.86
CA ARG A 223 1.41 -1.27 19.22
C ARG A 223 1.32 -2.44 20.19
N HIS A 224 1.90 -2.32 21.40
CA HIS A 224 1.93 -3.38 22.39
C HIS A 224 0.51 -3.88 22.73
N HIS A 225 -0.41 -2.94 22.99
CA HIS A 225 -1.78 -3.30 23.34
C HIS A 225 -2.56 -3.87 22.15
N LEU A 226 -2.41 -3.32 20.95
CA LEU A 226 -3.03 -3.87 19.74
C LEU A 226 -2.53 -5.30 19.44
N GLU A 227 -1.23 -5.57 19.59
CA GLU A 227 -0.66 -6.91 19.43
C GLU A 227 -1.19 -7.88 20.50
N SER A 228 -1.38 -7.42 21.73
CA SER A 228 -1.94 -8.26 22.81
C SER A 228 -3.40 -8.67 22.58
N MET A 229 -4.17 -7.86 21.82
CA MET A 229 -5.56 -8.15 21.47
C MET A 229 -5.67 -9.10 20.27
N ARG A 230 -4.59 -9.24 19.50
CA ARG A 230 -4.54 -10.07 18.29
C ARG A 230 -4.70 -11.55 18.65
N GLY A 231 -5.50 -12.27 17.87
CA GLY A 231 -5.65 -13.73 18.00
C GLY A 231 -6.47 -14.23 19.19
N GLY A 232 -6.93 -13.35 20.08
CA GLY A 232 -7.76 -13.71 21.24
C GLY A 232 -9.26 -13.84 20.97
N GLY A 233 -9.72 -13.69 19.71
CA GLY A 233 -11.14 -13.71 19.34
C GLY A 233 -11.98 -12.55 19.95
N ARG A 234 -11.33 -11.57 20.58
CA ARG A 234 -11.98 -10.44 21.27
C ARG A 234 -12.45 -9.34 20.31
N LEU A 235 -11.85 -9.24 19.13
CA LEU A 235 -12.13 -8.20 18.14
C LEU A 235 -13.02 -8.76 17.02
N LYS A 236 -14.02 -7.98 16.61
CA LYS A 236 -14.89 -8.29 15.48
C LYS A 236 -14.45 -7.53 14.23
N ALA A 237 -14.75 -8.10 13.07
CA ALA A 237 -14.65 -7.37 11.81
C ALA A 237 -15.64 -6.17 11.82
N PRO A 238 -15.31 -5.04 11.17
CA PRO A 238 -14.11 -4.80 10.38
C PRO A 238 -12.87 -4.37 11.19
N LEU A 239 -13.02 -3.99 12.46
CA LEU A 239 -11.95 -3.41 13.28
C LEU A 239 -10.74 -4.34 13.42
N ASP A 240 -10.95 -5.64 13.59
CA ASP A 240 -9.85 -6.63 13.64
C ASP A 240 -9.01 -6.61 12.36
N ASN A 241 -9.64 -6.50 11.18
CA ASN A 241 -8.94 -6.43 9.90
C ASN A 241 -8.12 -5.15 9.78
N GLN A 242 -8.67 -4.02 10.22
CA GLN A 242 -7.99 -2.72 10.23
C GLN A 242 -6.75 -2.74 11.12
N ILE A 243 -6.85 -3.32 12.33
CA ILE A 243 -5.73 -3.46 13.26
C ILE A 243 -4.63 -4.34 12.66
N ASN A 244 -5.00 -5.50 12.11
CA ASN A 244 -4.04 -6.41 11.49
C ASN A 244 -3.28 -5.73 10.33
N ARG A 245 -3.96 -4.91 9.51
CA ARG A 245 -3.31 -4.15 8.44
C ARG A 245 -2.39 -3.06 8.98
N ALA A 246 -2.86 -2.24 9.91
CA ALA A 246 -2.07 -1.13 10.45
C ALA A 246 -0.79 -1.60 11.16
N LEU A 247 -0.84 -2.75 11.86
CA LEU A 247 0.34 -3.35 12.49
C LEU A 247 1.38 -3.84 11.48
N HIS A 248 0.95 -4.23 10.27
CA HIS A 248 1.85 -4.58 9.17
C HIS A 248 2.43 -3.33 8.49
N LEU A 249 1.57 -2.40 8.08
CA LEU A 249 1.96 -1.10 7.52
C LEU A 249 0.99 -0.03 8.05
N PRO A 250 1.48 0.96 8.82
CA PRO A 250 0.62 1.97 9.45
C PRO A 250 -0.05 2.84 8.39
N LEU A 251 -1.24 3.37 8.71
CA LEU A 251 -2.08 4.11 7.77
C LEU A 251 -1.31 5.25 7.05
N PRO A 252 -0.54 6.13 7.73
CA PRO A 252 0.16 7.22 7.06
C PRO A 252 1.27 6.79 6.10
N ARG A 253 1.74 5.53 6.19
CA ARG A 253 2.80 4.97 5.33
C ARG A 253 2.25 4.06 4.23
N THR A 254 0.93 3.89 4.17
CA THR A 254 0.28 2.98 3.22
C THR A 254 -0.07 3.71 1.93
N TYR A 255 0.04 3.02 0.79
CA TYR A 255 -0.40 3.59 -0.49
C TYR A 255 -1.91 3.79 -0.49
N LYS A 256 -2.36 5.04 -0.71
CA LYS A 256 -3.77 5.45 -0.59
C LYS A 256 -4.73 4.52 -1.33
N ARG A 257 -4.39 4.10 -2.57
CA ARG A 257 -5.28 3.26 -3.39
C ARG A 257 -5.38 1.82 -2.87
N VAL A 258 -4.35 1.30 -2.21
CA VAL A 258 -4.38 -0.02 -1.57
C VAL A 258 -5.24 0.01 -0.32
N GLU A 259 -5.04 1.00 0.56
CA GLU A 259 -5.88 1.14 1.75
C GLU A 259 -7.35 1.39 1.38
N MET A 260 -7.63 2.22 0.38
CA MET A 260 -8.99 2.49 -0.08
C MET A 260 -9.76 1.23 -0.48
N LEU A 261 -9.11 0.26 -1.13
CA LEU A 261 -9.75 -1.01 -1.50
C LEU A 261 -10.20 -1.81 -0.26
N HIS A 262 -9.37 -1.86 0.77
CA HIS A 262 -9.70 -2.52 2.02
C HIS A 262 -10.78 -1.75 2.78
N TYR A 263 -10.59 -0.43 2.92
CA TYR A 263 -11.50 0.41 3.69
C TYR A 263 -12.89 0.49 3.05
N MET A 264 -13.02 0.53 1.72
CA MET A 264 -14.31 0.54 1.05
C MET A 264 -15.16 -0.72 1.38
N LEU A 265 -14.54 -1.89 1.55
CA LEU A 265 -15.22 -3.12 1.98
C LEU A 265 -15.67 -3.05 3.45
N GLU A 266 -14.87 -2.41 4.27
CA GLU A 266 -15.03 -2.34 5.72
C GLU A 266 -16.00 -1.26 6.14
N TYR A 267 -15.96 -0.11 5.48
CA TYR A 267 -16.81 1.04 5.74
C TYR A 267 -18.28 0.66 5.63
N GLY A 268 -18.66 -0.16 4.65
CA GLY A 268 -20.04 -0.68 4.54
C GLY A 268 -20.48 -1.63 5.67
N GLN A 269 -19.57 -2.02 6.56
CA GLN A 269 -19.84 -2.84 7.76
C GLN A 269 -19.83 -2.03 9.05
N GLU A 270 -19.42 -0.76 9.00
CA GLU A 270 -19.42 0.13 10.17
C GLU A 270 -20.84 0.61 10.48
N GLU A 271 -21.20 0.73 11.76
CA GLU A 271 -22.58 1.06 12.18
C GLU A 271 -23.01 2.47 11.74
N GLU A 272 -22.08 3.43 11.67
CA GLU A 272 -22.33 4.85 11.40
C GLU A 272 -21.97 5.26 9.96
N HIS A 273 -21.81 4.30 9.05
CA HIS A 273 -21.36 4.61 7.70
C HIS A 273 -22.40 5.42 6.91
N ILE A 274 -21.90 6.43 6.21
CA ILE A 274 -22.70 7.28 5.33
C ILE A 274 -22.82 6.60 3.96
N VAL A 275 -24.00 6.09 3.66
CA VAL A 275 -24.31 5.34 2.42
C VAL A 275 -23.92 6.13 1.17
N VAL A 276 -24.18 7.44 1.14
CA VAL A 276 -23.87 8.32 -0.01
C VAL A 276 -22.37 8.30 -0.34
N LEU A 277 -21.49 8.33 0.67
CA LEU A 277 -20.04 8.27 0.46
C LEU A 277 -19.61 6.93 -0.13
N LEU A 278 -20.15 5.83 0.38
CA LEU A 278 -19.82 4.49 -0.09
C LEU A 278 -20.29 4.26 -1.53
N ASP A 279 -21.49 4.72 -1.87
CA ASP A 279 -22.04 4.63 -3.22
C ASP A 279 -21.21 5.45 -4.22
N LEU A 280 -20.80 6.67 -3.84
CA LEU A 280 -19.94 7.50 -4.67
C LEU A 280 -18.56 6.86 -4.86
N ALA A 281 -17.93 6.38 -3.78
CA ALA A 281 -16.63 5.74 -3.83
C ALA A 281 -16.61 4.52 -4.75
N LYS A 282 -17.61 3.64 -4.67
CA LYS A 282 -17.74 2.49 -5.57
C LYS A 282 -17.86 2.91 -7.03
N LEU A 283 -18.62 3.96 -7.29
CA LEU A 283 -18.89 4.42 -8.64
C LEU A 283 -17.65 5.08 -9.25
N GLU A 284 -17.01 5.99 -8.54
CA GLU A 284 -15.75 6.65 -8.93
C GLU A 284 -14.62 5.63 -9.11
N PHE A 285 -14.52 4.64 -8.21
CA PHE A 285 -13.56 3.55 -8.36
C PHE A 285 -13.75 2.80 -9.68
N ASN A 286 -14.99 2.43 -10.02
CA ASN A 286 -15.29 1.69 -11.25
C ASN A 286 -15.02 2.53 -12.51
N LEU A 287 -15.37 3.82 -12.49
CA LEU A 287 -15.09 4.75 -13.58
C LEU A 287 -13.58 4.92 -13.79
N LEU A 288 -12.81 5.19 -12.73
CA LEU A 288 -11.36 5.31 -12.80
C LEU A 288 -10.69 3.99 -13.20
N GLN A 289 -11.15 2.85 -12.69
CA GLN A 289 -10.63 1.55 -13.09
C GLN A 289 -10.83 1.30 -14.59
N HIS A 290 -11.97 1.72 -15.15
CA HIS A 290 -12.23 1.61 -16.58
C HIS A 290 -11.23 2.42 -17.42
N VAL A 291 -10.90 3.65 -16.98
CA VAL A 291 -9.86 4.48 -17.62
C VAL A 291 -8.49 3.83 -17.48
N HIS A 292 -8.10 3.42 -16.28
CA HIS A 292 -6.79 2.79 -16.02
C HIS A 292 -6.58 1.52 -16.84
N LEU A 293 -7.62 0.72 -17.09
CA LEU A 293 -7.51 -0.48 -17.93
C LEU A 293 -7.28 -0.13 -19.40
N LYS A 294 -7.86 0.96 -19.91
CA LYS A 294 -7.59 1.46 -21.26
C LYS A 294 -6.14 1.96 -21.37
N GLU A 295 -5.68 2.75 -20.39
CA GLU A 295 -4.31 3.25 -20.32
C GLU A 295 -3.30 2.10 -20.21
N LEU A 296 -3.57 1.13 -19.34
CA LEU A 296 -2.68 -0.02 -19.15
C LEU A 296 -2.60 -0.89 -20.41
N LYS A 297 -3.70 -1.07 -21.15
CA LYS A 297 -3.67 -1.73 -22.47
C LYS A 297 -2.80 -0.96 -23.46
N ALA A 298 -2.99 0.36 -23.55
CA ALA A 298 -2.22 1.21 -24.44
C ALA A 298 -0.72 1.20 -24.09
N LEU A 299 -0.37 1.30 -22.80
CA LEU A 299 0.99 1.21 -22.29
C LEU A 299 1.61 -0.17 -22.55
N SER A 300 0.84 -1.24 -22.36
CA SER A 300 1.32 -2.61 -22.62
C SER A 300 1.56 -2.84 -24.12
N GLN A 301 0.70 -2.32 -24.98
CA GLN A 301 0.89 -2.37 -26.43
C GLN A 301 2.10 -1.53 -26.86
N TRP A 302 2.21 -0.30 -26.37
CA TRP A 302 3.36 0.56 -26.62
C TRP A 302 4.66 -0.10 -26.16
N TRP A 303 4.66 -0.73 -24.98
CA TRP A 303 5.81 -1.46 -24.47
C TRP A 303 6.20 -2.64 -25.37
N LYS A 304 5.21 -3.41 -25.85
CA LYS A 304 5.43 -4.52 -26.79
C LYS A 304 5.98 -4.04 -28.13
N ASP A 305 5.44 -2.95 -28.67
CA ASP A 305 5.88 -2.37 -29.93
C ASP A 305 7.28 -1.76 -29.79
N LEU A 306 7.56 -1.07 -28.69
CA LEU A 306 8.89 -0.53 -28.36
C LEU A 306 9.91 -1.66 -28.23
N TYR A 307 9.58 -2.74 -27.51
CA TYR A 307 10.43 -3.92 -27.37
C TYR A 307 10.73 -4.55 -28.73
N GLY A 308 9.71 -4.66 -29.59
CA GLY A 308 9.86 -5.21 -30.94
C GLY A 308 10.58 -4.29 -31.94
N TYR A 309 10.46 -2.97 -31.79
CA TYR A 309 11.03 -1.98 -32.72
C TYR A 309 12.47 -1.59 -32.37
N VAL A 310 12.78 -1.50 -31.07
CA VAL A 310 14.05 -0.96 -30.59
C VAL A 310 15.04 -2.08 -30.19
N GLU A 311 14.60 -3.33 -30.04
CA GLU A 311 15.39 -4.43 -29.44
C GLU A 311 16.11 -4.04 -28.11
N LEU A 312 15.73 -2.94 -27.44
CA LEU A 312 16.53 -2.36 -26.36
C LEU A 312 15.69 -1.61 -25.31
N SER A 313 15.51 -2.25 -24.15
CA SER A 313 15.99 -1.83 -22.81
C SER A 313 16.28 -0.35 -22.43
N HIS A 314 15.69 0.71 -23.01
CA HIS A 314 16.38 2.02 -22.98
C HIS A 314 15.77 3.22 -22.24
N ILE A 315 14.71 3.13 -21.42
CA ILE A 315 14.42 4.26 -20.49
C ILE A 315 14.16 3.78 -19.05
N ILE A 316 13.05 3.09 -18.78
CA ILE A 316 12.86 2.41 -17.47
C ILE A 316 13.74 1.15 -17.40
N GLY A 317 13.82 0.46 -18.55
CA GLY A 317 14.79 -0.61 -18.75
C GLY A 317 16.23 -0.14 -18.70
N PHE A 318 16.56 1.14 -18.98
CA PHE A 318 17.96 1.58 -18.93
C PHE A 318 18.42 1.71 -17.48
N THR A 319 17.57 2.24 -16.59
CA THR A 319 17.88 2.31 -15.16
C THR A 319 18.02 0.91 -14.56
N ILE A 320 17.07 0.00 -14.85
CA ILE A 320 17.11 -1.39 -14.35
C ILE A 320 18.25 -2.19 -14.99
N LEU A 321 18.45 -2.09 -16.32
CA LEU A 321 19.55 -2.76 -17.01
C LEU A 321 20.90 -2.20 -16.60
N MET A 322 21.02 -0.89 -16.34
CA MET A 322 22.26 -0.34 -15.77
C MET A 322 22.50 -0.91 -14.38
N ASP A 323 21.48 -0.95 -13.51
CA ASP A 323 21.57 -1.58 -12.18
C ASP A 323 22.07 -3.04 -12.33
N ASP A 324 21.39 -3.85 -13.15
CA ASP A 324 21.75 -5.25 -13.46
C ASP A 324 23.14 -5.38 -14.11
N THR A 325 23.55 -4.41 -14.94
CA THR A 325 24.87 -4.41 -15.60
C THR A 325 25.96 -4.14 -14.58
N TYR A 326 25.77 -3.16 -13.69
CA TYR A 326 26.74 -2.83 -12.65
C TYR A 326 26.83 -3.92 -11.57
N ASP A 327 25.74 -4.63 -11.30
CA ASP A 327 25.67 -5.64 -10.24
C ASP A 327 26.06 -7.05 -10.70
N ASP A 328 25.56 -7.51 -11.87
CA ASP A 328 25.65 -8.92 -12.27
C ASP A 328 26.51 -9.18 -13.52
N HIS A 329 26.69 -8.20 -14.43
CA HIS A 329 27.25 -8.48 -15.76
C HIS A 329 28.58 -7.79 -16.11
N ALA A 330 28.92 -6.65 -15.52
CA ALA A 330 30.11 -5.89 -15.89
C ALA A 330 31.23 -5.98 -14.86
N THR A 331 32.46 -6.09 -15.35
CA THR A 331 33.65 -5.93 -14.51
C THR A 331 33.83 -4.47 -14.10
N ILE A 332 34.55 -4.22 -13.01
CA ILE A 332 34.83 -2.86 -12.50
C ILE A 332 35.42 -1.94 -13.59
N GLU A 333 36.23 -2.49 -14.50
CA GLU A 333 36.83 -1.72 -15.60
C GLU A 333 35.82 -1.35 -16.69
N GLU A 334 34.85 -2.23 -16.97
CA GLU A 334 33.76 -1.98 -17.91
C GLU A 334 32.76 -0.96 -17.35
N CYS A 335 32.44 -1.05 -16.06
CA CYS A 335 31.64 -0.05 -15.35
C CYS A 335 32.25 1.36 -15.43
N ARG A 336 33.58 1.47 -15.25
CA ARG A 336 34.28 2.77 -15.33
C ARG A 336 34.24 3.38 -16.73
N LYS A 337 34.45 2.57 -17.77
CA LYS A 337 34.38 3.02 -19.16
C LYS A 337 32.96 3.41 -19.56
N LEU A 338 31.97 2.65 -19.13
CA LEU A 338 30.55 2.97 -19.35
C LEU A 338 30.18 4.29 -18.66
N ASN A 339 30.59 4.48 -17.40
CA ASN A 339 30.38 5.74 -16.69
C ASN A 339 31.05 6.94 -17.41
N GLU A 340 32.29 6.78 -17.88
CA GLU A 340 32.98 7.84 -18.62
C GLU A 340 32.33 8.18 -19.96
N ALA A 341 31.81 7.18 -20.68
CA ALA A 341 31.06 7.37 -21.92
C ALA A 341 29.71 8.08 -21.66
N ILE A 342 28.99 7.68 -20.61
CA ILE A 342 27.74 8.34 -20.19
C ILE A 342 27.97 9.82 -19.84
N GLN A 343 29.06 10.13 -19.13
CA GLN A 343 29.39 11.51 -18.76
C GLN A 343 29.77 12.38 -19.97
N ARG A 344 30.34 11.78 -21.01
CA ARG A 344 30.70 12.47 -22.25
C ARG A 344 29.57 12.51 -23.27
N PHE A 345 28.58 11.62 -23.12
CA PHE A 345 27.50 11.43 -24.07
C PHE A 345 28.00 11.08 -25.49
N ASP A 346 29.12 10.34 -25.58
CA ASP A 346 29.83 9.97 -26.83
C ASP A 346 30.17 8.48 -26.97
#